data_AF-A0A419NEM8-F1
#
_entry.id   AF-A0A419NEM8-F1
#
_cell.length_a   1.000
_cell.length_b   1.000
_cell.length_c   1.000
_cell.angle_alpha   90.00
_cell.angle_beta   90.00
_cell.angle_gamma   90.00
#
_symmetry.space_group_name_H-M   'P 1'
#
loop_
_entity.id
_entity.type
_entity.pdbx_description
1 polymer ?
#
loop_
_entity_poly.entity_id
_entity_poly.type
_entity_poly.pdbx_seq_one_letter_code
_entity_poly.pdbx_strand_id
1 'polypeptide(L)'
;MQLFEMQGLLAGKCLPGDMKVNESLAEYLLRKLEDRNELERQLSAKTISEQNIINAFCISGEGEHSKLVIEYVHGLVAENAALKSGVGFFAYSTECGYEEFDTKEKAIDFATDEIEDFRGYACDGWSDEVGSVCWGVVMQRATEIDRRKRNDEDSCDSSIEEICDYALLPVIETPATDEFTAELRAQGVDEYANATIAIGEDERNLDIIYAGNQAISFAANLRAGRKG
;
A
#
# COMPACT_ATOMS: atom_id res chain seq x y z
N MET A 1 -36.40 -9.54 23.33
CA MET A 1 -37.21 -10.69 23.76
C MET A 1 -36.40 -11.94 23.49
N GLN A 2 -36.18 -12.79 24.50
CA GLN A 2 -35.44 -14.03 24.29
C GLN A 2 -36.33 -15.08 23.61
N LEU A 3 -35.72 -16.08 22.98
CA LEU A 3 -36.40 -17.03 22.10
C LEU A 3 -37.52 -17.82 22.82
N PHE A 4 -37.30 -18.17 24.10
CA PHE A 4 -38.32 -18.88 24.90
C PHE A 4 -39.48 -17.97 25.34
N GLU A 5 -39.24 -16.67 25.55
CA GLU A 5 -40.30 -15.70 25.86
C GLU A 5 -41.17 -15.42 24.63
N MET A 6 -40.55 -15.34 23.44
CA MET A 6 -41.30 -15.26 22.17
C MET A 6 -42.20 -16.48 22.00
N GLN A 7 -41.68 -17.68 22.27
CA GLN A 7 -42.44 -18.91 22.10
C GLN A 7 -43.57 -19.05 23.12
N GLY A 8 -43.36 -18.61 24.36
CA GLY A 8 -44.41 -18.55 25.38
C GLY A 8 -45.51 -17.56 25.02
N LEU A 9 -45.16 -16.39 24.48
CA LEU A 9 -46.09 -15.39 23.99
C LEU A 9 -46.93 -15.90 22.81
N LEU A 10 -46.26 -16.49 21.81
CA LEU A 10 -46.90 -17.01 20.60
C LEU A 10 -47.77 -18.25 20.86
N ALA A 11 -47.41 -19.06 21.86
CA ALA A 11 -48.22 -20.18 22.32
C ALA A 11 -49.35 -19.77 23.29
N GLY A 12 -49.47 -18.47 23.63
CA GLY A 12 -50.47 -17.93 24.55
C GLY A 12 -50.28 -18.31 26.01
N LYS A 13 -49.08 -18.76 26.39
CA LYS A 13 -48.78 -19.29 27.73
C LYS A 13 -48.24 -18.22 28.69
N CYS A 14 -47.78 -17.07 28.18
CA CYS A 14 -47.36 -15.93 29.00
C CYS A 14 -47.55 -14.60 28.25
N LEU A 15 -47.53 -13.49 28.99
CA LEU A 15 -47.50 -12.12 28.45
C LEU A 15 -46.15 -11.47 28.75
N PRO A 16 -45.64 -10.58 27.86
CA PRO A 16 -44.33 -9.97 28.03
C PRO A 16 -44.39 -8.94 29.16
N GLY A 17 -43.39 -8.95 30.04
CA GLY A 17 -43.37 -8.08 31.22
C GLY A 17 -43.24 -6.59 30.90
N ASP A 18 -42.77 -6.23 29.71
CA ASP A 18 -42.62 -4.85 29.22
C ASP A 18 -43.78 -4.38 28.31
N MET A 19 -44.87 -5.16 28.29
CA MET A 19 -46.14 -4.74 27.69
C MET A 19 -46.79 -3.68 28.57
N LYS A 20 -47.22 -2.57 27.96
CA LYS A 20 -47.81 -1.44 28.70
C LYS A 20 -49.24 -1.78 29.13
N VAL A 21 -49.71 -1.11 30.18
CA VAL A 21 -51.10 -1.29 30.66
C VAL A 21 -52.08 -0.85 29.57
N ASN A 22 -53.08 -1.68 29.27
CA ASN A 22 -54.05 -1.53 28.18
C ASN A 22 -53.46 -1.57 26.76
N GLU A 23 -52.21 -1.97 26.58
CA GLU A 23 -51.64 -2.26 25.26
C GLU A 23 -52.11 -3.63 24.80
N SER A 24 -52.67 -3.71 23.59
CA SER A 24 -52.99 -4.98 22.96
C SER A 24 -51.73 -5.69 22.48
N LEU A 25 -51.82 -7.02 22.28
CA LEU A 25 -50.71 -7.81 21.75
C LEU A 25 -50.24 -7.28 20.37
N ALA A 26 -51.14 -6.79 19.54
CA ALA A 26 -50.79 -6.23 18.23
C ALA A 26 -50.00 -4.92 18.35
N GLU A 27 -50.43 -4.01 19.23
CA GLU A 27 -49.73 -2.74 19.49
C GLU A 27 -48.34 -2.98 20.07
N TYR A 28 -48.22 -3.95 20.99
CA TYR A 28 -46.94 -4.37 21.53
C TYR A 28 -45.96 -4.86 20.45
N LEU A 29 -46.44 -5.73 19.54
CA LEU A 29 -45.62 -6.26 18.45
C LEU A 29 -45.18 -5.17 17.47
N LEU A 30 -46.08 -4.24 17.12
CA LEU A 30 -45.76 -3.10 16.27
C LEU A 30 -44.67 -2.21 16.88
N ARG A 31 -44.79 -1.88 18.17
CA ARG A 31 -43.77 -1.10 18.89
C ARG A 31 -42.40 -1.79 18.88
N LYS A 32 -42.35 -3.12 19.03
CA LYS A 32 -41.09 -3.88 18.97
C LYS A 32 -40.47 -3.92 17.57
N LEU A 33 -41.29 -3.91 16.53
CA LEU A 33 -40.80 -3.79 15.15
C LEU A 33 -40.25 -2.39 14.88
N GLU A 34 -40.89 -1.34 15.41
CA GLU A 34 -40.38 0.04 15.32
C GLU A 34 -39.05 0.21 16.06
N ASP A 35 -38.94 -0.30 17.29
CA ASP A 35 -37.69 -0.30 18.06
C ASP A 35 -36.54 -0.95 17.26
N ARG A 36 -36.82 -2.05 16.54
CA ARG A 36 -35.85 -2.76 15.68
C ARG A 36 -35.46 -1.94 14.44
N ASN A 37 -36.42 -1.30 13.79
CA ASN A 37 -36.15 -0.48 12.62
C ASN A 37 -35.28 0.73 12.96
N GLU A 38 -35.47 1.31 14.15
CA GLU A 38 -34.63 2.41 14.64
C GLU A 38 -33.19 1.95 14.92
N LEU A 39 -33.01 0.74 15.48
CA LEU A 39 -31.69 0.11 15.62
C LEU A 39 -31.00 -0.14 14.26
N GLU A 40 -31.74 -0.59 13.25
CA GLU A 40 -31.20 -0.77 11.88
C GLU A 40 -30.75 0.56 11.26
N ARG A 41 -31.46 1.65 11.52
CA ARG A 41 -31.02 3.00 11.12
C ARG A 41 -29.74 3.42 11.82
N GLN A 42 -29.69 3.25 13.15
CA GLN A 42 -28.49 3.54 13.96
C GLN A 42 -27.27 2.74 13.46
N LEU A 43 -27.44 1.48 13.07
CA LEU A 43 -26.39 0.65 12.47
C LEU A 43 -25.93 1.19 11.11
N SER A 44 -26.87 1.57 10.23
CA SER A 44 -26.52 2.11 8.91
C SER A 44 -25.72 3.42 9.01
N ALA A 45 -26.05 4.28 9.98
CA ALA A 45 -25.32 5.51 10.23
C ALA A 45 -23.89 5.24 10.73
N LYS A 46 -23.71 4.19 11.54
CA LYS A 46 -22.38 3.77 12.03
C LYS A 46 -21.50 3.22 10.88
N THR A 47 -22.05 2.40 9.98
CA THR A 47 -21.35 1.91 8.76
C THR A 47 -20.88 3.07 7.89
N ILE A 48 -21.70 4.10 7.72
CA ILE A 48 -21.33 5.31 6.97
C ILE A 48 -20.22 6.09 7.70
N SER A 49 -20.29 6.20 9.03
CA SER A 49 -19.26 6.85 9.85
C SER A 49 -17.90 6.14 9.80
N GLU A 50 -17.85 4.80 9.69
CA GLU A 50 -16.63 4.00 9.46
C GLU A 50 -16.09 4.21 8.03
N GLN A 51 -16.98 4.26 7.03
CA GLN A 51 -16.63 4.61 5.66
C GLN A 51 -15.92 5.98 5.58
N ASN A 52 -16.36 6.96 6.38
CA ASN A 52 -15.76 8.30 6.40
C ASN A 52 -14.41 8.38 7.13
N ILE A 53 -14.18 7.57 8.16
CA ILE A 53 -12.89 7.47 8.87
C ILE A 53 -11.81 6.85 7.96
N ILE A 54 -12.18 5.84 7.15
CA ILE A 54 -11.35 5.26 6.08
C ILE A 54 -11.03 6.31 5.01
N ASN A 55 -11.99 7.17 4.68
CA ASN A 55 -11.85 8.15 3.60
C ASN A 55 -10.93 9.33 3.93
N ALA A 56 -10.75 9.68 5.21
CA ALA A 56 -10.23 10.99 5.57
C ALA A 56 -8.74 11.04 5.90
N PHE A 57 -8.21 10.07 6.64
CA PHE A 57 -6.96 10.32 7.37
C PHE A 57 -6.02 9.14 7.44
N CYS A 58 -6.07 8.34 6.39
CA CYS A 58 -5.00 7.39 6.19
C CYS A 58 -4.87 6.48 7.44
N ILE A 59 -6.04 6.01 7.91
CA ILE A 59 -6.36 4.78 8.68
C ILE A 59 -6.58 4.92 10.19
N SER A 60 -7.64 4.27 10.69
CA SER A 60 -7.60 3.33 11.86
C SER A 60 -8.99 2.81 12.19
N GLY A 61 -9.16 1.47 12.12
CA GLY A 61 -10.33 0.74 12.63
C GLY A 61 -10.07 0.06 13.98
N GLU A 62 -11.02 -0.77 14.44
CA GLU A 62 -10.83 -1.72 15.56
C GLU A 62 -11.00 -3.17 15.10
N GLY A 63 -10.26 -4.08 15.73
CA GLY A 63 -10.12 -5.49 15.34
C GLY A 63 -8.73 -5.81 14.79
N GLU A 64 -8.33 -7.07 14.76
CA GLU A 64 -6.99 -7.50 14.32
C GLU A 64 -6.65 -6.97 12.91
N HIS A 65 -7.62 -7.00 12.00
CA HIS A 65 -7.49 -6.50 10.63
C HIS A 65 -7.19 -5.00 10.55
N SER A 66 -7.70 -4.19 11.47
CA SER A 66 -7.47 -2.74 11.45
C SER A 66 -6.05 -2.33 11.85
N LYS A 67 -5.42 -3.08 12.76
CA LYS A 67 -4.02 -2.84 13.18
C LYS A 67 -3.04 -3.23 12.07
N LEU A 68 -3.30 -4.35 11.40
CA LEU A 68 -2.51 -4.79 10.24
C LEU A 68 -2.52 -3.75 9.12
N VAL A 69 -3.68 -3.16 8.81
CA VAL A 69 -3.79 -2.13 7.77
C VAL A 69 -3.00 -0.86 8.15
N ILE A 70 -3.02 -0.44 9.42
CA ILE A 70 -2.26 0.73 9.90
C ILE A 70 -0.76 0.51 9.74
N GLU A 71 -0.26 -0.62 10.23
CA GLU A 71 1.17 -0.95 10.16
C GLU A 71 1.65 -0.99 8.71
N TYR A 72 0.87 -1.63 7.84
CA TYR A 72 1.17 -1.75 6.41
C TYR A 72 1.28 -0.38 5.72
N VAL A 73 0.31 0.52 5.91
CA VAL A 73 0.37 1.83 5.26
C VAL A 73 1.40 2.76 5.91
N HIS A 74 1.64 2.67 7.21
CA HIS A 74 2.75 3.39 7.82
C HIS A 74 4.09 2.99 7.20
N GLY A 75 4.28 1.70 6.90
CA GLY A 75 5.42 1.19 6.13
C GLY A 75 5.54 1.87 4.76
N LEU A 76 4.46 1.86 3.97
CA LEU A 76 4.44 2.53 2.67
C LEU A 76 4.69 4.05 2.76
N VAL A 77 4.17 4.73 3.78
CA VAL A 77 4.38 6.18 3.98
C VAL A 77 5.85 6.46 4.31
N ALA A 78 6.47 5.62 5.15
CA ALA A 78 7.88 5.73 5.48
C ALA A 78 8.78 5.53 4.25
N GLU A 79 8.49 4.52 3.41
CA GLU A 79 9.20 4.30 2.15
C GLU A 79 9.06 5.49 1.19
N ASN A 80 7.83 5.99 1.02
CA ASN A 80 7.59 7.17 0.19
C ASN A 80 8.35 8.41 0.70
N ALA A 81 8.45 8.58 2.02
CA ALA A 81 9.25 9.67 2.60
C ALA A 81 10.74 9.49 2.30
N ALA A 82 11.28 8.27 2.44
CA ALA A 82 12.66 7.96 2.12
C ALA A 82 12.98 8.15 0.62
N LEU A 83 12.08 7.74 -0.27
CA LEU A 83 12.21 7.95 -1.71
C LEU A 83 12.25 9.44 -2.08
N LYS A 84 11.45 10.28 -1.39
CA LYS A 84 11.44 11.73 -1.61
C LYS A 84 12.67 12.45 -1.07
N SER A 85 13.34 11.90 -0.07
CA SER A 85 14.62 12.46 0.41
C SER A 85 15.80 12.05 -0.46
N GLY A 86 15.75 10.86 -1.07
CA GLY A 86 16.86 10.31 -1.87
C GLY A 86 18.20 10.36 -1.14
N VAL A 87 19.29 10.47 -1.91
CA VAL A 87 20.66 10.70 -1.42
C VAL A 87 21.22 12.07 -1.76
N GLY A 88 20.37 12.96 -2.27
CA GLY A 88 20.72 14.31 -2.66
C GLY A 88 19.70 14.87 -3.63
N PHE A 89 19.87 16.14 -3.98
CA PHE A 89 19.05 16.85 -4.96
C PHE A 89 19.96 17.39 -6.05
N PHE A 90 19.42 17.57 -7.24
CA PHE A 90 20.12 18.21 -8.33
C PHE A 90 19.25 19.25 -9.01
N ALA A 91 19.88 20.19 -9.69
CA ALA A 91 19.25 21.02 -10.69
C ALA A 91 20.08 21.01 -11.97
N TYR A 92 19.41 21.25 -13.10
CA TYR A 92 20.01 21.32 -14.40
C TYR A 92 19.47 22.51 -15.17
N SER A 93 20.35 23.24 -15.85
CA SER A 93 20.01 24.18 -16.91
C SER A 93 21.01 24.05 -18.06
N THR A 94 20.65 24.56 -19.24
CA THR A 94 21.58 24.55 -20.39
C THR A 94 22.80 25.45 -20.14
N GLU A 95 22.63 26.55 -19.39
CA GLU A 95 23.68 27.53 -19.09
C GLU A 95 24.66 27.04 -18.00
N CYS A 96 24.14 26.46 -16.92
CA CYS A 96 24.92 26.10 -15.74
C CYS A 96 25.25 24.59 -15.66
N GLY A 97 24.55 23.75 -16.43
CA GLY A 97 24.75 22.30 -16.43
C GLY A 97 24.18 21.63 -15.18
N TYR A 98 24.73 20.48 -14.80
CA TYR A 98 24.26 19.69 -13.65
C TYR A 98 24.92 20.15 -12.36
N GLU A 99 24.12 20.53 -11.37
CA GLU A 99 24.55 20.95 -10.04
C GLU A 99 23.85 20.16 -8.94
N GLU A 100 24.57 19.82 -7.86
CA GLU A 100 24.03 19.10 -6.71
C GLU A 100 23.81 20.01 -5.49
N PHE A 101 22.76 19.69 -4.72
CA PHE A 101 22.34 20.44 -3.55
C PHE A 101 22.02 19.52 -2.38
N ASP A 102 22.32 19.99 -1.16
CA ASP A 102 22.04 19.25 0.08
C ASP A 102 20.54 19.18 0.42
N THR A 103 19.75 20.15 -0.08
CA THR A 103 18.32 20.26 0.22
C THR A 103 17.52 20.52 -1.04
N LYS A 104 16.26 20.06 -1.04
CA LYS A 104 15.34 20.30 -2.15
C LYS A 104 15.11 21.79 -2.39
N GLU A 105 15.05 22.59 -1.32
CA GLU A 105 14.78 24.02 -1.39
C GLU A 105 15.86 24.71 -2.21
N LYS A 106 17.14 24.40 -1.97
CA LYS A 106 18.25 24.97 -2.73
C LYS A 106 18.21 24.59 -4.21
N ALA A 107 17.87 23.33 -4.53
CA ALA A 107 17.75 22.89 -5.93
C ALA A 107 16.58 23.57 -6.65
N ILE A 108 15.46 23.77 -5.96
CA ILE A 108 14.28 24.50 -6.47
C ILE A 108 14.62 25.98 -6.66
N ASP A 109 15.26 26.60 -5.68
CA ASP A 109 15.63 28.01 -5.71
C ASP A 109 16.58 28.26 -6.90
N PHE A 110 17.60 27.42 -7.07
CA PHE A 110 18.49 27.48 -8.23
C PHE A 110 17.74 27.39 -9.57
N ALA A 111 16.88 26.37 -9.74
CA ALA A 111 16.10 26.22 -10.97
C ALA A 111 15.15 27.41 -11.20
N THR A 112 14.63 28.02 -10.11
CA THR A 112 13.75 29.19 -10.18
C THR A 112 14.53 30.44 -10.59
N ASP A 113 15.74 30.62 -10.05
CA ASP A 113 16.63 31.73 -10.40
C ASP A 113 17.03 31.66 -11.89
N GLU A 114 17.38 30.47 -12.39
CA GLU A 114 17.66 30.25 -13.82
C GLU A 114 16.45 30.59 -14.71
N ILE A 115 15.25 30.19 -14.30
CA ILE A 115 14.01 30.54 -15.03
C ILE A 115 13.79 32.06 -15.03
N GLU A 116 14.12 32.75 -13.93
CA GLU A 116 13.98 34.20 -13.83
C GLU A 116 14.98 34.94 -14.71
N ASP A 117 16.21 34.42 -14.82
CA ASP A 117 17.19 34.93 -15.78
C ASP A 117 16.67 34.79 -17.22
N PHE A 118 16.13 33.63 -17.61
CA PHE A 118 15.45 33.47 -18.90
C PHE A 118 14.28 34.45 -19.08
N ARG A 119 13.50 34.70 -18.02
CA ARG A 119 12.38 35.65 -18.05
C ARG A 119 12.85 37.07 -18.36
N GLY A 120 14.02 37.46 -17.85
CA GLY A 120 14.64 38.76 -18.12
C GLY A 120 14.93 39.03 -19.59
N TYR A 121 15.20 37.97 -20.37
CA TYR A 121 15.46 38.04 -21.81
C TYR A 121 14.25 37.70 -22.69
N ALA A 122 13.09 37.43 -22.10
CA ALA A 122 11.92 36.92 -22.80
C ALA A 122 11.09 37.99 -23.56
N CYS A 123 11.68 39.14 -23.92
CA CYS A 123 10.97 40.28 -24.50
C CYS A 123 10.26 39.94 -25.83
N ASP A 124 10.83 39.03 -26.62
CA ASP A 124 10.27 38.54 -27.89
C ASP A 124 9.75 37.10 -27.80
N GLY A 125 9.61 36.57 -26.58
CA GLY A 125 9.24 35.17 -26.31
C GLY A 125 10.30 34.45 -25.47
N TRP A 126 9.93 33.28 -24.95
CA TRP A 126 10.83 32.44 -24.16
C TRP A 126 11.86 31.75 -25.06
N SER A 127 13.10 31.63 -24.57
CA SER A 127 14.08 30.71 -25.18
C SER A 127 13.56 29.28 -25.08
N ASP A 128 13.77 28.46 -26.12
CA ASP A 128 13.46 27.04 -26.09
C ASP A 128 14.25 26.29 -24.99
N GLU A 129 15.38 26.86 -24.56
CA GLU A 129 16.26 26.31 -23.52
C GLU A 129 15.66 26.39 -22.12
N VAL A 130 14.69 27.28 -21.87
CA VAL A 130 14.02 27.33 -20.56
C VAL A 130 13.34 26.00 -20.23
N GLY A 131 12.89 25.26 -21.25
CA GLY A 131 12.28 23.94 -21.09
C GLY A 131 13.26 22.87 -20.61
N SER A 132 14.57 23.13 -20.67
CA SER A 132 15.60 22.26 -20.13
C SER A 132 15.77 22.41 -18.61
N VAL A 133 15.35 23.55 -18.04
CA VAL A 133 15.55 23.83 -16.62
C VAL A 133 14.71 22.87 -15.77
N CYS A 134 15.38 22.09 -14.93
CA CYS A 134 14.71 21.16 -14.02
C CYS A 134 15.46 20.98 -12.72
N TRP A 135 14.76 20.49 -11.70
CA TRP A 135 15.36 19.99 -10.47
C TRP A 135 14.83 18.58 -10.19
N GLY A 136 15.57 17.79 -9.43
CA GLY A 136 15.20 16.42 -9.11
C GLY A 136 15.87 15.87 -7.87
N VAL A 137 15.46 14.64 -7.52
CA VAL A 137 16.01 13.86 -6.42
C VAL A 137 16.96 12.81 -6.98
N VAL A 138 18.16 12.72 -6.41
CA VAL A 138 19.12 11.67 -6.73
C VAL A 138 18.78 10.44 -5.90
N MET A 139 18.36 9.37 -6.56
CA MET A 139 17.99 8.13 -5.87
C MET A 139 19.23 7.30 -5.52
N GLN A 140 20.15 7.19 -6.47
CA GLN A 140 21.40 6.45 -6.32
C GLN A 140 22.49 7.16 -7.11
N ARG A 141 23.74 6.94 -6.72
CA ARG A 141 24.90 7.44 -7.46
C ARG A 141 25.93 6.33 -7.64
N ALA A 142 26.69 6.43 -8.72
CA ALA A 142 27.82 5.56 -8.96
C ALA A 142 28.81 5.71 -7.80
N THR A 143 29.04 4.61 -7.08
CA THR A 143 29.89 4.55 -5.90
C THR A 143 30.91 3.44 -6.12
N GLU A 144 32.17 3.75 -5.81
CA GLU A 144 33.27 2.80 -5.91
C GLU A 144 33.06 1.64 -4.93
N ILE A 145 33.14 0.41 -5.44
CA ILE A 145 33.04 -0.83 -4.68
C ILE A 145 34.19 -1.78 -5.05
N ASP A 146 34.43 -2.78 -4.19
CA ASP A 146 35.35 -3.89 -4.45
C ASP A 146 36.78 -3.48 -4.88
N ARG A 147 37.26 -2.34 -4.36
CA ARG A 147 38.64 -1.89 -4.61
C ARG A 147 39.64 -2.94 -4.13
N ARG A 148 40.45 -3.43 -5.04
CA ARG A 148 41.48 -4.44 -4.80
C ARG A 148 42.71 -4.21 -5.65
N LYS A 149 43.80 -4.90 -5.32
CA LYS A 149 44.99 -4.94 -6.17
C LYS A 149 44.71 -5.70 -7.47
N ARG A 150 45.37 -5.25 -8.55
CA ARG A 150 45.41 -5.96 -9.83
C ARG A 150 46.06 -7.33 -9.67
N ASN A 151 45.53 -8.33 -10.37
CA ASN A 151 46.11 -9.64 -10.57
C ASN A 151 46.32 -9.92 -12.07
N ASP A 152 46.92 -11.06 -12.41
CA ASP A 152 47.25 -11.41 -13.81
C ASP A 152 46.03 -11.86 -14.65
N GLU A 153 44.88 -12.10 -14.01
CA GLU A 153 43.62 -12.43 -14.69
C GLU A 153 42.85 -11.18 -15.14
N ASP A 154 43.24 -10.01 -14.64
CA ASP A 154 42.60 -8.74 -14.98
C ASP A 154 42.94 -8.25 -16.39
N SER A 155 41.92 -7.87 -17.15
CA SER A 155 42.04 -7.40 -18.54
C SER A 155 42.53 -5.95 -18.66
N CYS A 156 43.36 -5.47 -17.73
CA CYS A 156 43.89 -4.11 -17.72
C CYS A 156 45.42 -4.08 -17.85
N ASP A 157 45.95 -2.93 -18.26
CA ASP A 157 47.39 -2.73 -18.44
C ASP A 157 48.17 -3.04 -17.15
N SER A 158 49.35 -3.62 -17.30
CA SER A 158 50.30 -3.89 -16.22
C SER A 158 50.68 -2.67 -15.38
N SER A 159 50.53 -1.45 -15.90
CA SER A 159 50.77 -0.20 -15.17
C SER A 159 49.67 0.14 -14.14
N ILE A 160 48.54 -0.57 -14.16
CA ILE A 160 47.43 -0.35 -13.23
C ILE A 160 47.69 -1.15 -11.94
N GLU A 161 47.77 -0.47 -10.80
CA GLU A 161 48.06 -1.12 -9.52
C GLU A 161 46.80 -1.65 -8.81
N GLU A 162 45.68 -0.95 -9.00
CA GLU A 162 44.42 -1.22 -8.32
C GLU A 162 43.24 -1.15 -9.28
N ILE A 163 42.25 -1.98 -8.99
CA ILE A 163 41.02 -2.12 -9.76
C ILE A 163 39.87 -2.00 -8.77
N CYS A 164 38.84 -1.27 -9.17
CA CYS A 164 37.56 -1.18 -8.49
C CYS A 164 36.44 -1.36 -9.51
N ASP A 165 35.24 -1.65 -9.00
CA ASP A 165 34.01 -1.59 -9.78
C ASP A 165 33.15 -0.42 -9.28
N TYR A 166 32.10 -0.10 -10.03
CA TYR A 166 31.12 0.91 -9.63
C TYR A 166 29.73 0.31 -9.61
N ALA A 167 29.01 0.54 -8.52
CA ALA A 167 27.61 0.21 -8.41
C ALA A 167 26.78 1.46 -8.06
N LEU A 168 25.49 1.43 -8.42
CA LEU A 168 24.55 2.45 -8.00
C LEU A 168 24.18 2.21 -6.53
N LEU A 169 24.61 3.12 -5.65
CA LEU A 169 24.40 3.03 -4.21
C LEU A 169 23.81 4.33 -3.64
N PRO A 170 23.12 4.26 -2.48
CA PRO A 170 22.76 3.05 -1.73
C PRO A 170 21.68 2.25 -2.45
N VAL A 171 21.58 0.95 -2.18
CA VAL A 171 20.40 0.17 -2.59
C VAL A 171 19.21 0.71 -1.80
N ILE A 172 18.17 1.15 -2.51
CA ILE A 172 16.94 1.59 -1.86
C ILE A 172 16.04 0.37 -1.69
N GLU A 173 15.88 -0.05 -0.45
CA GLU A 173 14.97 -1.14 -0.10
C GLU A 173 13.55 -0.59 0.13
N THR A 174 12.56 -1.30 -0.40
CA THR A 174 11.13 -0.99 -0.22
C THR A 174 10.38 -2.23 0.28
N PRO A 175 10.71 -2.74 1.48
CA PRO A 175 10.20 -4.00 2.01
C PRO A 175 8.67 -4.06 2.16
N ALA A 176 8.00 -2.97 2.54
CA ALA A 176 6.54 -2.89 2.61
C ALA A 176 5.90 -2.97 1.22
N THR A 177 6.48 -2.31 0.22
CA THR A 177 6.05 -2.45 -1.18
C THR A 177 6.28 -3.87 -1.72
N ASP A 178 7.40 -4.50 -1.34
CA ASP A 178 7.72 -5.87 -1.72
C ASP A 178 6.76 -6.88 -1.07
N GLU A 179 6.48 -6.74 0.22
CA GLU A 179 5.51 -7.55 0.98
C GLU A 179 4.12 -7.47 0.36
N PHE A 180 3.68 -6.27 -0.01
CA PHE A 180 2.40 -6.09 -0.71
C PHE A 180 2.34 -6.79 -2.05
N THR A 181 3.41 -6.64 -2.83
CA THR A 181 3.49 -7.25 -4.15
C THR A 181 3.48 -8.77 -4.01
N ALA A 182 4.10 -9.31 -2.97
CA ALA A 182 4.05 -10.72 -2.64
C ALA A 182 2.64 -11.17 -2.22
N GLU A 183 1.95 -10.40 -1.38
CA GLU A 183 0.56 -10.68 -0.98
C GLU A 183 -0.40 -10.65 -2.17
N LEU A 184 -0.31 -9.64 -3.05
CA LEU A 184 -1.13 -9.57 -4.27
C LEU A 184 -0.89 -10.77 -5.19
N ARG A 185 0.37 -11.17 -5.37
CA ARG A 185 0.69 -12.38 -6.13
C ARG A 185 0.12 -13.63 -5.46
N ALA A 186 0.20 -13.72 -4.14
CA ALA A 186 -0.35 -14.85 -3.37
C ALA A 186 -1.87 -14.95 -3.49
N GLN A 187 -2.60 -13.83 -3.42
CA GLN A 187 -4.06 -13.79 -3.60
C GLN A 187 -4.48 -14.32 -4.99
N GLY A 188 -3.78 -13.91 -6.05
CA GLY A 188 -4.03 -14.45 -7.40
C GLY A 188 -3.79 -15.95 -7.49
N VAL A 189 -2.78 -16.47 -6.79
CA VAL A 189 -2.52 -17.91 -6.70
C VAL A 189 -3.60 -18.62 -5.89
N ASP A 190 -4.08 -18.04 -4.79
CA ASP A 190 -5.16 -18.60 -3.96
C ASP A 190 -6.47 -18.72 -4.76
N GLU A 191 -6.80 -17.71 -5.57
CA GLU A 191 -7.97 -17.77 -6.47
C GLU A 191 -7.85 -18.92 -7.48
N TYR A 192 -6.70 -19.05 -8.14
CA TYR A 192 -6.42 -20.14 -9.06
C TYR A 192 -6.48 -21.52 -8.36
N ALA A 193 -5.91 -21.60 -7.16
CA ALA A 193 -5.89 -22.82 -6.37
C ALA A 193 -7.31 -23.28 -6.02
N ASN A 194 -8.15 -22.37 -5.53
CA ASN A 194 -9.54 -22.65 -5.18
C ASN A 194 -10.35 -23.09 -6.39
N ALA A 195 -10.17 -22.45 -7.55
CA ALA A 195 -10.81 -22.86 -8.80
C ALA A 195 -10.38 -24.27 -9.22
N THR A 196 -9.09 -24.58 -9.08
CA THR A 196 -8.53 -25.91 -9.42
C THR A 196 -9.08 -26.99 -8.48
N ILE A 197 -9.14 -26.72 -7.17
CA ILE A 197 -9.72 -27.66 -6.19
C ILE A 197 -11.18 -27.94 -6.53
N ALA A 198 -11.97 -26.91 -6.83
CA ALA A 198 -13.39 -27.07 -7.18
C ALA A 198 -13.58 -27.96 -8.43
N ILE A 199 -12.73 -27.80 -9.46
CA ILE A 199 -12.73 -28.68 -10.63
C ILE A 199 -12.41 -30.13 -10.22
N GLY A 200 -11.38 -30.31 -9.40
CA GLY A 200 -10.98 -31.65 -8.93
C GLY A 200 -12.07 -32.33 -8.08
N GLU A 201 -12.83 -31.58 -7.30
CA GLU A 201 -13.97 -32.09 -6.53
C GLU A 201 -15.13 -32.54 -7.44
N ASP A 202 -15.47 -31.73 -8.46
CA ASP A 202 -16.54 -32.04 -9.43
C ASP A 202 -16.19 -33.29 -10.27
N GLU A 203 -14.94 -33.36 -10.75
CA GLU A 203 -14.43 -34.48 -11.53
C GLU A 203 -14.07 -35.71 -10.67
N ARG A 204 -14.10 -35.57 -9.33
CA ARG A 204 -13.59 -36.58 -8.36
C ARG A 204 -12.15 -37.01 -8.65
N ASN A 205 -11.32 -36.07 -9.08
CA ASN A 205 -9.93 -36.29 -9.44
C ASN A 205 -9.00 -35.76 -8.35
N LEU A 206 -8.41 -36.68 -7.59
CA LEU A 206 -7.51 -36.37 -6.48
C LEU A 206 -6.21 -35.67 -6.94
N ASP A 207 -5.74 -35.91 -8.16
CA ASP A 207 -4.52 -35.28 -8.68
C ASP A 207 -4.74 -33.79 -8.93
N ILE A 208 -5.93 -33.41 -9.39
CA ILE A 208 -6.32 -32.00 -9.59
C ILE A 208 -6.46 -31.30 -8.25
N ILE A 209 -7.11 -31.94 -7.26
CA ILE A 209 -7.19 -31.42 -5.88
C ILE A 209 -5.79 -31.24 -5.29
N TYR A 210 -4.89 -32.21 -5.50
CA TYR A 210 -3.51 -32.11 -5.05
C TYR A 210 -2.79 -30.91 -5.69
N ALA A 211 -2.93 -30.71 -7.00
CA ALA A 211 -2.34 -29.57 -7.70
C ALA A 211 -2.82 -28.22 -7.13
N GLY A 212 -4.12 -28.09 -6.83
CA GLY A 212 -4.66 -26.90 -6.16
C GLY A 212 -4.06 -26.68 -4.76
N ASN A 213 -3.90 -27.73 -3.96
CA ASN A 213 -3.24 -27.62 -2.65
C ASN A 213 -1.74 -27.25 -2.74
N GLN A 214 -1.04 -27.67 -3.79
CA GLN A 214 0.33 -27.22 -4.06
C GLN A 214 0.36 -25.73 -4.39
N ALA A 215 -0.62 -25.22 -5.13
CA ALA A 215 -0.75 -23.80 -5.39
C ALA A 215 -0.98 -22.97 -4.10
N ILE A 216 -1.82 -23.45 -3.16
CA ILE A 216 -1.96 -22.82 -1.83
C ILE A 216 -0.62 -22.77 -1.08
N SER A 217 0.15 -23.86 -1.13
CA SER A 217 1.48 -23.92 -0.50
C SER A 217 2.47 -22.94 -1.14
N PHE A 218 2.39 -22.76 -2.46
CA PHE A 218 3.18 -21.77 -3.19
C PHE A 218 2.79 -20.33 -2.79
N ALA A 219 1.49 -20.03 -2.67
CA ALA A 219 1.01 -18.74 -2.19
C ALA A 219 1.55 -18.41 -0.78
N ALA A 220 1.58 -19.40 0.12
CA ALA A 220 2.18 -19.24 1.45
C ALA A 220 3.69 -18.95 1.41
N ASN A 221 4.43 -19.53 0.46
CA ASN A 221 5.86 -19.23 0.27
C ASN A 221 6.09 -17.80 -0.24
N LEU A 222 5.23 -17.30 -1.14
CA LEU A 222 5.29 -15.91 -1.60
C LEU A 222 5.13 -14.94 -0.43
N ARG A 223 4.12 -15.14 0.43
CA ARG A 223 3.90 -14.34 1.65
C ARG A 223 5.08 -14.38 2.62
N ALA A 224 5.78 -15.51 2.69
CA ALA A 224 6.97 -15.67 3.52
C ALA A 224 8.25 -15.09 2.89
N GLY A 225 8.18 -14.43 1.74
CA GLY A 225 9.34 -13.89 1.01
C GLY A 225 10.26 -14.96 0.44
N ARG A 226 9.81 -16.23 0.39
CA ARG A 226 10.60 -17.33 -0.16
C ARG A 226 10.37 -17.38 -1.67
N LYS A 227 11.46 -17.40 -2.43
CA LYS A 227 11.38 -17.78 -3.85
C LYS A 227 11.00 -19.26 -3.87
N GLY A 228 9.81 -19.55 -4.40
CA GLY A 228 9.21 -20.90 -4.40
C GLY A 228 10.06 -21.95 -5.06
#